data_AF-A0A9W6BJY6-F1
#
_entry.id   AF-A0A9W6BJY6-F1
#
_cell.length_a   1.000
_cell.length_b   1.000
_cell.length_c   1.000
_cell.angle_alpha   90.00
_cell.angle_beta   90.00
_cell.angle_gamma   90.00
#
_symmetry.space_group_name_H-M   'P 1'
#
loop_
_entity.id
_entity.type
_entity.pdbx_description
1 polymer ?
#
loop_
_entity_poly.entity_id
_entity_poly.type
_entity_poly.pdbx_seq_one_letter_code
_entity_poly.pdbx_strand_id
1 'polypeptide(L)'
;MAAGAARSCAPGYLLSLPLELQLRVLEGLGGQDLCAVEASCRDLRRLVAGNTHLYQLALVEDFRCTLAAAPPSINWKAQYVDMFIRARLKTLEQHQRVCQVLKERLDELDDLLGDADDVRQVLGAPELLTSEPCLVLAIVGNMEQEALQQRWDASQDLLMAESKLRVVQAEMQDLLARIPRYWWPAALQTAAAWGYAPA
;
A
#
# COMPACT_ATOMS: atom_id res chain seq x y z
N MET A 1 -18.10 25.47 -1.28
CA MET A 1 -19.02 24.40 -0.86
C MET A 1 -19.83 23.94 -2.06
N ALA A 2 -19.40 22.88 -2.73
CA ALA A 2 -20.15 22.24 -3.81
C ALA A 2 -20.31 20.77 -3.43
N ALA A 3 -21.55 20.39 -3.13
CA ALA A 3 -21.93 19.01 -2.85
C ALA A 3 -21.83 18.21 -4.16
N GLY A 4 -20.87 17.29 -4.22
CA GLY A 4 -20.75 16.31 -5.28
C GLY A 4 -21.94 15.36 -5.21
N ALA A 5 -22.86 15.49 -6.17
CA ALA A 5 -23.98 14.60 -6.34
C ALA A 5 -23.49 13.16 -6.59
N ALA A 6 -23.61 12.31 -5.57
CA ALA A 6 -23.58 10.88 -5.75
C ALA A 6 -24.76 10.48 -6.64
N ARG A 7 -24.49 10.27 -7.93
CA ARG A 7 -25.45 9.65 -8.85
C ARG A 7 -25.70 8.23 -8.36
N SER A 8 -26.77 8.04 -7.61
CA SER A 8 -27.33 6.72 -7.32
C SER A 8 -27.86 6.14 -8.63
N CYS A 9 -27.03 5.40 -9.35
CA CYS A 9 -27.52 4.55 -10.44
C CYS A 9 -28.47 3.52 -9.82
N ALA A 10 -29.75 3.59 -10.17
CA ALA A 10 -30.71 2.57 -9.77
C ALA A 10 -30.25 1.22 -10.36
N PRO A 11 -30.05 0.17 -9.53
CA PRO A 11 -29.50 -1.12 -9.98
C PRO A 11 -30.39 -1.88 -10.98
N GLY A 12 -31.57 -1.34 -11.32
CA GLY A 12 -32.55 -1.97 -12.20
C GLY A 12 -32.22 -1.90 -13.71
N TYR A 13 -31.42 -0.95 -14.17
CA TYR A 13 -31.15 -0.82 -15.61
C TYR A 13 -30.30 -1.96 -16.15
N LEU A 14 -29.28 -2.41 -15.40
CA LEU A 14 -28.43 -3.51 -15.85
C LEU A 14 -29.20 -4.83 -15.90
N LEU A 15 -29.99 -5.13 -14.87
CA LEU A 15 -30.80 -6.35 -14.82
C LEU A 15 -31.94 -6.39 -15.86
N SER A 16 -32.29 -5.25 -16.45
CA SER A 16 -33.29 -5.18 -17.53
C SER A 16 -32.74 -5.50 -18.92
N LEU A 17 -31.40 -5.57 -19.07
CA LEU A 17 -30.76 -5.88 -20.34
C LEU A 17 -30.83 -7.39 -20.66
N PRO A 18 -30.74 -7.80 -21.93
CA PRO A 18 -30.43 -9.18 -22.30
C PRO A 18 -29.16 -9.69 -21.63
N LEU A 19 -29.13 -10.99 -21.27
CA LEU A 19 -28.04 -11.61 -20.51
C LEU A 19 -26.66 -11.37 -21.16
N GLU A 20 -26.58 -11.43 -22.48
CA GLU A 20 -25.35 -11.22 -23.24
C GLU A 20 -24.81 -9.81 -23.07
N LEU A 21 -25.69 -8.81 -23.01
CA LEU A 21 -25.32 -7.42 -22.77
C LEU A 21 -24.94 -7.19 -21.31
N GLN A 22 -25.58 -7.88 -20.36
CA GLN A 22 -25.19 -7.84 -18.96
C GLN A 22 -23.76 -8.38 -18.78
N LEU A 23 -23.45 -9.54 -19.37
CA LEU A 23 -22.12 -10.14 -19.28
C LEU A 23 -21.05 -9.28 -19.95
N ARG A 24 -21.32 -8.73 -21.13
CA ARG A 24 -20.37 -7.83 -21.81
C ARG A 24 -20.03 -6.58 -21.00
N VAL A 25 -21.00 -6.03 -20.24
CA VAL A 25 -20.71 -4.91 -19.32
C VAL A 25 -19.84 -5.37 -18.16
N LEU A 26 -20.08 -6.56 -17.61
CA LEU A 26 -19.29 -7.12 -16.51
C LEU A 26 -17.88 -7.54 -16.92
N GLU A 27 -17.69 -8.01 -18.17
CA GLU A 27 -16.39 -8.37 -18.73
C GLU A 27 -15.41 -7.18 -18.78
N GLY A 28 -15.94 -5.95 -18.90
CA GLY A 28 -15.12 -4.74 -18.90
C GLY A 28 -14.77 -4.21 -17.50
N LEU A 29 -15.13 -4.93 -16.43
CA LEU A 29 -14.87 -4.53 -15.05
C LEU A 29 -13.63 -5.26 -14.49
N GLY A 30 -12.81 -4.51 -13.76
CA GLY A 30 -11.73 -5.10 -12.96
C GLY A 30 -12.28 -5.95 -11.81
N GLY A 31 -11.46 -6.83 -11.25
CA GLY A 31 -11.98 -7.80 -10.27
C GLY A 31 -12.41 -7.16 -8.94
N GLN A 32 -11.89 -5.98 -8.60
CA GLN A 32 -12.39 -5.18 -7.48
C GLN A 32 -13.82 -4.69 -7.71
N ASP A 33 -14.13 -4.20 -8.91
CA ASP A 33 -15.45 -3.71 -9.28
C ASP A 33 -16.45 -4.87 -9.35
N LEU A 34 -16.02 -6.04 -9.84
CA LEU A 34 -16.82 -7.26 -9.79
C LEU A 34 -17.22 -7.64 -8.35
N CYS A 35 -16.27 -7.56 -7.39
CA CYS A 35 -16.59 -7.78 -5.97
C CYS A 35 -17.61 -6.76 -5.44
N ALA A 36 -17.53 -5.49 -5.84
CA ALA A 36 -18.49 -4.46 -5.45
C ALA A 36 -19.89 -4.72 -6.05
N VAL A 37 -19.95 -5.15 -7.31
CA VAL A 37 -21.18 -5.54 -8.00
C VAL A 37 -21.87 -6.71 -7.27
N GLU A 38 -21.13 -7.73 -6.86
CA GLU A 38 -21.68 -8.86 -6.10
C GLU A 38 -22.19 -8.48 -4.70
N ALA A 39 -21.59 -7.45 -4.10
CA ALA A 39 -22.04 -6.92 -2.81
C ALA A 39 -23.35 -6.12 -2.95
N SER A 40 -23.62 -5.55 -4.12
CA SER A 40 -24.74 -4.63 -4.34
C SER A 40 -26.13 -5.26 -4.28
N CYS A 41 -26.35 -6.41 -4.95
CA CYS A 41 -27.64 -7.11 -4.92
C CYS A 41 -27.53 -8.62 -5.20
N ARG A 42 -28.58 -9.37 -4.83
CA ARG A 42 -28.61 -10.84 -4.91
C ARG A 42 -28.55 -11.36 -6.35
N ASP A 43 -29.19 -10.66 -7.29
CA ASP A 43 -29.27 -11.11 -8.68
C ASP A 43 -27.94 -10.89 -9.41
N LEU A 44 -27.28 -9.75 -9.17
CA LEU A 44 -25.92 -9.50 -9.66
C LEU A 44 -24.90 -10.47 -9.03
N ARG A 45 -25.04 -10.80 -7.74
CA ARG A 45 -24.22 -11.83 -7.10
C ARG A 45 -24.36 -13.19 -7.79
N ARG A 46 -25.59 -13.60 -8.12
CA ARG A 46 -25.84 -14.86 -8.83
C ARG A 46 -25.27 -14.83 -10.24
N LEU A 47 -25.43 -13.70 -10.93
CA LEU A 47 -24.92 -13.49 -12.27
C LEU A 47 -23.38 -13.62 -12.30
N VAL A 48 -22.68 -12.92 -11.42
CA VAL A 48 -21.20 -13.00 -11.36
C VAL A 48 -20.75 -14.38 -10.89
N ALA A 49 -21.36 -14.94 -9.84
CA ALA A 49 -20.99 -16.26 -9.32
C ALA A 49 -21.22 -17.40 -10.33
N GLY A 50 -22.20 -17.26 -11.22
CA GLY A 50 -22.48 -18.22 -12.30
C GLY A 50 -21.49 -18.14 -13.47
N ASN A 51 -20.68 -17.08 -13.56
CA ASN A 51 -19.80 -16.80 -14.69
C ASN A 51 -18.35 -16.70 -14.23
N THR A 52 -17.73 -17.86 -14.02
CA THR A 52 -16.37 -17.98 -13.48
C THR A 52 -15.30 -17.33 -14.37
N HIS A 53 -15.56 -17.18 -15.66
CA HIS A 53 -14.65 -16.53 -16.61
C HIS A 53 -14.45 -15.03 -16.35
N LEU A 54 -15.37 -14.35 -15.65
CA LEU A 54 -15.24 -12.92 -15.32
C LEU A 54 -14.01 -12.66 -14.43
N TYR A 55 -13.83 -13.47 -13.39
CA TYR A 55 -12.63 -13.39 -12.53
C TYR A 55 -11.37 -13.90 -13.21
N GLN A 56 -11.51 -14.79 -14.19
CA GLN A 56 -10.39 -15.23 -15.00
C GLN A 56 -9.85 -14.09 -15.88
N LEU A 57 -10.74 -13.35 -16.55
CA LEU A 57 -10.37 -12.16 -17.34
C LEU A 57 -9.77 -11.08 -16.44
N ALA A 58 -10.43 -10.76 -15.34
CA ALA A 58 -9.92 -9.78 -14.37
C ALA A 58 -8.52 -10.15 -13.83
N LEU A 59 -8.24 -11.44 -13.61
CA LEU A 59 -6.91 -11.89 -13.17
C LEU A 59 -5.83 -11.60 -14.23
N VAL A 60 -6.14 -11.86 -15.50
CA VAL A 60 -5.20 -11.61 -16.60
C VAL A 60 -4.98 -10.12 -16.80
N GLU A 61 -6.05 -9.31 -16.76
CA GLU A 61 -5.95 -7.87 -16.97
C GLU A 61 -5.25 -7.16 -15.81
N ASP A 62 -5.65 -7.45 -14.57
CA ASP A 62 -5.14 -6.74 -13.39
C ASP A 62 -3.69 -7.13 -13.04
N PHE A 63 -3.31 -8.39 -13.26
CA PHE A 63 -1.99 -8.91 -12.84
C PHE A 63 -1.08 -9.32 -14.00
N ARG A 64 -1.54 -9.20 -15.26
CA ARG A 64 -0.80 -9.66 -16.45
C ARG A 64 -0.33 -11.11 -16.34
N CYS A 65 -1.12 -11.96 -15.67
CA CYS A 65 -0.79 -13.36 -15.46
C CYS A 65 -1.02 -14.18 -16.72
N THR A 66 -0.06 -15.03 -17.09
CA THR A 66 -0.27 -16.09 -18.08
C THR A 66 -0.93 -17.28 -17.41
N LEU A 67 -2.18 -17.56 -17.80
CA LEU A 67 -2.91 -18.71 -17.28
C LEU A 67 -2.35 -19.99 -17.88
N ALA A 68 -1.58 -20.75 -17.09
CA ALA A 68 -1.28 -22.14 -17.41
C ALA A 68 -2.58 -22.96 -17.44
N ALA A 69 -2.57 -24.11 -18.12
CA ALA A 69 -3.71 -25.02 -18.19
C ALA A 69 -4.19 -25.39 -16.77
N ALA A 70 -5.21 -24.69 -16.33
CA ALA A 70 -5.77 -24.77 -14.99
C ALA A 70 -6.48 -26.13 -14.82
N PRO A 71 -6.27 -26.88 -13.71
CA PRO A 71 -7.11 -28.02 -13.39
C PRO A 71 -8.61 -27.67 -13.45
N PRO A 72 -9.46 -28.63 -13.86
CA PRO A 72 -10.86 -28.38 -14.22
C PRO A 72 -11.76 -27.91 -13.07
N SER A 73 -11.27 -27.86 -11.84
CA SER A 73 -12.00 -27.44 -10.64
C SER A 73 -11.56 -26.08 -10.08
N ILE A 74 -10.81 -25.28 -10.86
CA ILE A 74 -10.31 -24.00 -10.36
C ILE A 74 -11.42 -23.00 -10.11
N ASN A 75 -11.48 -22.55 -8.86
CA ASN A 75 -12.25 -21.40 -8.46
C ASN A 75 -11.46 -20.12 -8.79
N TRP A 76 -11.66 -19.59 -9.99
CA TRP A 76 -10.99 -18.39 -10.50
C TRP A 76 -11.12 -17.17 -9.58
N LYS A 77 -12.27 -17.06 -8.92
CA LYS A 77 -12.51 -16.00 -7.93
C LYS A 77 -11.61 -16.14 -6.71
N ALA A 78 -11.47 -17.35 -6.17
CA ALA A 78 -10.57 -17.60 -5.04
C ALA A 78 -9.12 -17.32 -5.43
N GLN A 79 -8.70 -17.68 -6.65
CA GLN A 79 -7.38 -17.34 -7.16
C GLN A 79 -7.16 -15.83 -7.33
N TYR A 80 -8.15 -15.11 -7.86
CA TYR A 80 -8.10 -13.66 -7.97
C TYR A 80 -7.93 -13.00 -6.61
N VAL A 81 -8.73 -13.40 -5.63
CA VAL A 81 -8.67 -12.87 -4.26
C VAL A 81 -7.30 -13.17 -3.63
N ASP A 82 -6.79 -14.40 -3.74
CA ASP A 82 -5.46 -14.77 -3.21
C ASP A 82 -4.35 -13.92 -3.87
N MET A 83 -4.35 -13.81 -5.20
CA MET A 83 -3.36 -13.00 -5.94
C MET A 83 -3.42 -11.53 -5.53
N PHE A 84 -4.63 -10.98 -5.40
CA PHE A 84 -4.85 -9.61 -5.02
C PHE A 84 -4.35 -9.32 -3.60
N ILE A 85 -4.68 -10.20 -2.64
CA ILE A 85 -4.17 -10.08 -1.27
C ILE A 85 -2.64 -10.17 -1.25
N ARG A 86 -2.03 -11.12 -1.96
CA ARG A 86 -0.57 -11.25 -2.05
C ARG A 86 0.11 -10.01 -2.65
N ALA A 87 -0.45 -9.45 -3.71
CA ALA A 87 0.08 -8.24 -4.33
C ALA A 87 0.04 -7.03 -3.37
N ARG A 88 -1.06 -6.89 -2.62
CA ARG A 88 -1.23 -5.83 -1.62
C ARG A 88 -0.30 -6.03 -0.42
N LEU A 89 -0.14 -7.27 0.06
CA LEU A 89 0.83 -7.62 1.10
C LEU A 89 2.25 -7.23 0.69
N LYS A 90 2.68 -7.63 -0.51
CA LYS A 90 4.01 -7.27 -1.03
C LYS A 90 4.24 -5.76 -1.09
N THR A 91 3.21 -5.01 -1.45
CA THR A 91 3.25 -3.53 -1.49
C THR A 91 3.41 -2.96 -0.08
N LEU A 92 2.67 -3.52 0.90
CA LEU A 92 2.76 -3.12 2.31
C LEU A 92 4.16 -3.39 2.88
N GLU A 93 4.72 -4.58 2.63
CA GLU A 93 6.10 -4.92 3.03
C GLU A 93 7.13 -3.95 2.45
N GLN A 94 6.98 -3.61 1.17
CA GLN A 94 7.88 -2.67 0.51
C GLN A 94 7.81 -1.30 1.17
N HIS A 95 6.61 -0.81 1.49
CA HIS A 95 6.45 0.46 2.21
C HIS A 95 7.02 0.43 3.63
N GLN A 96 6.87 -0.69 4.35
CA GLN A 96 7.47 -0.85 5.67
C GLN A 96 8.99 -0.78 5.61
N ARG A 97 9.62 -1.46 4.64
CA ARG A 97 11.07 -1.41 4.44
C ARG A 97 11.55 0.01 4.14
N VAL A 98 10.84 0.76 3.28
CA VAL A 98 11.18 2.16 2.99
C VAL A 98 11.10 3.01 4.27
N CYS A 99 10.05 2.86 5.08
CA CYS A 99 9.95 3.59 6.35
C CYS A 99 11.07 3.22 7.32
N GLN A 100 11.47 1.95 7.38
CA GLN A 100 12.56 1.51 8.24
C GLN A 100 13.89 2.13 7.83
N VAL A 101 14.24 2.08 6.53
CA VAL A 101 15.47 2.68 6.00
C VAL A 101 15.51 4.19 6.25
N LEU A 102 14.38 4.89 6.09
CA LEU A 102 14.31 6.32 6.35
C LEU A 102 14.47 6.65 7.84
N LYS A 103 13.99 5.81 8.75
CA LYS A 103 14.21 5.96 10.20
C LYS A 103 15.67 5.76 10.56
N GLU A 104 16.28 4.68 10.08
CA GLU A 104 17.71 4.41 10.27
C GLU A 104 18.56 5.58 9.74
N ARG A 105 18.20 6.15 8.59
CA ARG A 105 18.90 7.32 8.04
C ARG A 105 18.75 8.58 8.89
N LEU A 106 17.59 8.79 9.52
CA LEU A 106 17.39 9.91 10.44
C LEU A 106 18.22 9.74 11.70
N ASP A 107 18.28 8.51 12.24
CA ASP A 107 19.11 8.19 13.41
C ASP A 107 20.60 8.44 13.11
N GLU A 108 21.11 8.01 11.95
CA GLU A 108 22.48 8.29 11.50
C GLU A 108 22.78 9.81 11.39
N LEU A 109 21.82 10.60 10.91
CA LEU A 109 21.98 12.04 10.78
C LEU A 109 21.93 12.75 12.14
N ASP A 110 21.15 12.24 13.07
CA ASP A 110 21.09 12.74 14.45
C ASP A 110 22.41 12.45 15.19
N ASP A 111 22.99 11.26 14.99
CA ASP A 111 24.32 10.92 15.52
C ASP A 111 25.41 11.86 14.95
N LEU A 112 25.41 12.11 13.64
CA LEU A 112 26.38 13.02 13.00
C LEU A 112 26.26 14.47 13.50
N LEU A 113 25.05 14.93 13.77
CA LEU A 113 24.84 16.25 14.36
C LEU A 113 25.34 16.31 15.80
N GLY A 114 25.14 15.24 16.59
CA GLY A 114 25.73 15.10 17.93
C GLY A 114 27.26 15.15 17.91
N ASP A 115 27.90 14.42 16.99
CA ASP A 115 29.35 14.44 16.82
C ASP A 115 29.87 15.84 16.43
N ALA A 116 29.13 16.58 15.61
CA ALA A 116 29.47 17.94 15.22
C ALA A 116 29.40 18.92 16.42
N ASP A 117 28.36 18.80 17.26
CA ASP A 117 28.21 19.58 18.49
C ASP A 117 29.37 19.30 19.47
N ASP A 118 29.77 18.04 19.62
CA ASP A 118 30.91 17.64 20.47
C ASP A 118 32.23 18.24 19.96
N VAL A 119 32.50 18.15 18.65
CA VAL A 119 33.70 18.75 18.02
C VAL A 119 33.70 20.27 18.22
N ARG A 120 32.55 20.91 18.05
CA ARG A 120 32.39 22.36 18.26
C ARG A 120 32.64 22.75 19.71
N GLN A 121 32.20 21.95 20.68
CA GLN A 121 32.47 22.18 22.09
C GLN A 121 33.97 22.09 22.40
N VAL A 122 34.66 21.10 21.85
CA VAL A 122 36.11 20.93 22.03
C VAL A 122 36.90 22.09 21.40
N LEU A 123 36.51 22.52 20.19
CA LEU A 123 37.19 23.61 19.48
C LEU A 123 36.84 25.01 20.01
N GLY A 124 35.67 25.17 20.65
CA GLY A 124 35.22 26.40 21.29
C GLY A 124 35.84 26.66 22.67
N ALA A 125 36.61 25.71 23.21
CA ALA A 125 37.28 25.88 24.49
C ALA A 125 38.38 26.98 24.40
N PRO A 126 38.37 27.97 25.30
CA PRO A 126 39.23 29.17 25.22
C PRO A 126 40.74 28.87 25.30
N GLU A 127 41.12 27.67 25.75
CA GLU A 127 42.51 27.23 25.96
C GLU A 127 43.23 26.84 24.65
N LEU A 128 42.50 26.59 23.55
CA LEU A 128 43.05 26.13 22.25
C LEU A 128 43.15 27.24 21.18
N LEU A 129 42.75 28.47 21.49
CA LEU A 129 42.60 29.58 20.53
C LEU A 129 43.91 30.28 20.12
N THR A 130 45.02 29.55 19.93
CA THR A 130 46.32 30.19 19.65
C THR A 130 46.71 30.33 18.17
N SER A 131 46.02 29.76 17.17
CA SER A 131 46.22 30.26 15.77
C SER A 131 45.27 29.82 14.63
N GLU A 132 44.56 28.68 14.64
CA GLU A 132 43.79 28.22 13.46
C GLU A 132 42.32 27.71 13.62
N PRO A 133 41.60 27.90 14.75
CA PRO A 133 40.28 27.29 14.97
C PRO A 133 39.15 27.80 14.04
N CYS A 134 39.36 28.92 13.34
CA CYS A 134 38.30 29.58 12.57
C CYS A 134 37.91 28.82 11.28
N LEU A 135 38.87 28.16 10.62
CA LEU A 135 38.60 27.37 9.40
C LEU A 135 37.90 26.05 9.71
N VAL A 136 38.32 25.36 10.77
CA VAL A 136 37.72 24.07 11.17
C VAL A 136 36.27 24.28 11.62
N LEU A 137 35.99 25.33 12.39
CA LEU A 137 34.61 25.68 12.78
C LEU A 137 33.72 26.03 11.58
N ALA A 138 34.27 26.70 10.55
CA ALA A 138 33.52 26.98 9.32
C ALA A 138 33.21 25.70 8.52
N ILE A 139 34.14 24.75 8.48
CA ILE A 139 33.93 23.43 7.84
C ILE A 139 32.86 22.64 8.61
N VAL A 140 32.97 22.58 9.94
CA VAL A 140 31.98 21.90 10.80
C VAL A 140 30.59 22.54 10.61
N GLY A 141 30.49 23.87 10.60
CA GLY A 141 29.22 24.57 10.36
C GLY A 141 28.60 24.28 8.98
N ASN A 142 29.41 24.15 7.92
CA ASN A 142 28.89 23.76 6.61
C ASN A 142 28.38 22.30 6.61
N MET A 143 29.10 21.38 7.25
CA MET A 143 28.68 19.98 7.40
C MET A 143 27.40 19.85 8.24
N GLU A 144 27.29 20.60 9.34
CA GLU A 144 26.06 20.70 10.15
C GLU A 144 24.87 21.15 9.29
N GLN A 145 25.06 22.20 8.49
CA GLN A 145 23.99 22.73 7.64
C GLN A 145 23.57 21.73 6.55
N GLU A 146 24.52 21.00 5.94
CA GLU A 146 24.22 19.91 5.00
C GLU A 146 23.49 18.75 5.69
N ALA A 147 23.93 18.34 6.87
CA ALA A 147 23.29 17.27 7.64
C ALA A 147 21.86 17.65 8.06
N LEU A 148 21.63 18.90 8.51
CA LEU A 148 20.30 19.42 8.83
C LEU A 148 19.38 19.43 7.61
N GLN A 149 19.89 19.81 6.43
CA GLN A 149 19.12 19.77 5.19
C GLN A 149 18.74 18.33 4.82
N GLN A 150 19.69 17.40 4.85
CA GLN A 150 19.43 15.99 4.58
C GLN A 150 18.43 15.39 5.57
N ARG A 151 18.51 15.78 6.84
CA ARG A 151 17.58 15.33 7.90
C ARG A 151 16.17 15.84 7.62
N TRP A 152 16.04 17.10 7.23
CA TRP A 152 14.76 17.69 6.84
C TRP A 152 14.13 16.92 5.66
N ASP A 153 14.91 16.69 4.61
CA ASP A 153 14.44 15.99 3.41
C ASP A 153 14.03 14.53 3.75
N ALA A 154 14.84 13.80 4.51
CA ALA A 154 14.54 12.45 4.96
C ALA A 154 13.28 12.38 5.85
N SER A 155 13.06 13.38 6.71
CA SER A 155 11.86 13.48 7.54
C SER A 155 10.60 13.72 6.69
N GLN A 156 10.69 14.58 5.69
CA GLN A 156 9.60 14.80 4.75
C GLN A 156 9.26 13.53 3.96
N ASP A 157 10.27 12.81 3.48
CA ASP A 157 10.10 11.53 2.80
C ASP A 157 9.49 10.46 3.71
N LEU A 158 9.89 10.42 4.98
CA LEU A 158 9.33 9.50 5.97
C LEU A 158 7.84 9.76 6.19
N LEU A 159 7.43 11.03 6.36
CA LEU A 159 6.02 11.40 6.50
C LEU A 159 5.19 10.97 5.27
N MET A 160 5.75 11.13 4.07
CA MET A 160 5.09 10.69 2.83
C MET A 160 5.03 9.17 2.72
N ALA A 161 6.06 8.45 3.17
CA ALA A 161 6.07 6.99 3.20
C ALA A 161 5.07 6.42 4.22
N GLU A 162 4.99 7.01 5.41
CA GLU A 162 4.03 6.63 6.45
C GLU A 162 2.58 6.89 6.03
N SER A 163 2.32 8.00 5.32
CA SER A 163 0.97 8.28 4.81
C SER A 163 0.53 7.23 3.78
N LYS A 164 1.41 6.82 2.86
CA LYS A 164 1.16 5.72 1.92
C LYS A 164 0.95 4.39 2.63
N LEU A 165 1.76 4.07 3.64
CA LEU A 165 1.62 2.85 4.43
C LEU A 165 0.24 2.78 5.11
N ARG A 166 -0.23 3.89 5.70
CA ARG A 166 -1.57 3.96 6.33
C ARG A 166 -2.69 3.74 5.33
N VAL A 167 -2.58 4.30 4.11
CA VAL A 167 -3.57 4.09 3.04
C VAL A 167 -3.65 2.61 2.67
N VAL A 168 -2.50 1.95 2.42
CA VAL A 168 -2.46 0.53 2.06
C VAL A 168 -2.96 -0.37 3.20
N GLN A 169 -2.64 -0.03 4.45
CA GLN A 169 -3.17 -0.74 5.62
C GLN A 169 -4.69 -0.63 5.73
N ALA A 170 -5.25 0.57 5.54
CA ALA A 170 -6.69 0.79 5.56
C ALA A 170 -7.40 0.05 4.42
N GLU A 171 -6.84 0.08 3.21
CA GLU A 171 -7.34 -0.70 2.07
C GLU A 171 -7.35 -2.19 2.40
N MET A 172 -6.27 -2.73 2.96
CA MET A 172 -6.18 -4.15 3.31
C MET A 172 -7.19 -4.54 4.40
N GLN A 173 -7.43 -3.69 5.41
CA GLN A 173 -8.44 -3.92 6.43
C GLN A 173 -9.86 -3.93 5.84
N ASP A 174 -10.19 -2.96 4.98
CA ASP A 174 -11.48 -2.90 4.30
C ASP A 174 -11.71 -4.13 3.39
N LEU A 175 -10.67 -4.56 2.67
CA LEU A 175 -10.71 -5.77 1.86
C LEU A 175 -10.96 -7.03 2.69
N LEU A 176 -10.24 -7.20 3.80
CA LEU A 176 -10.43 -8.33 4.71
C LEU A 176 -11.83 -8.32 5.34
N ALA A 177 -12.38 -7.14 5.64
CA ALA A 177 -13.74 -7.00 6.17
C ALA A 177 -14.83 -7.37 5.16
N ARG A 178 -14.57 -7.20 3.85
CA ARG A 178 -15.51 -7.51 2.76
C ARG A 178 -15.46 -8.97 2.30
N ILE A 179 -14.39 -9.70 2.62
CA ILE A 179 -14.27 -11.11 2.28
C ILE A 179 -15.28 -11.93 3.08
N PRO A 180 -16.17 -12.71 2.43
CA PRO A 180 -17.10 -13.58 3.13
C PRO A 180 -16.39 -14.55 4.09
N ARG A 181 -16.94 -14.74 5.29
CA ARG A 181 -16.32 -15.55 6.38
C ARG A 181 -15.93 -16.99 5.98
N TYR A 182 -16.57 -17.55 4.95
CA TYR A 182 -16.22 -18.90 4.45
C TYR A 182 -14.96 -18.92 3.57
N TRP A 183 -14.41 -17.77 3.18
CA TRP A 183 -13.08 -17.64 2.55
C TRP A 183 -12.00 -17.22 3.53
N TRP A 184 -12.41 -16.91 4.76
CA TRP A 184 -11.51 -16.47 5.80
C TRP A 184 -10.44 -17.51 6.15
N PRO A 185 -10.64 -18.84 6.10
CA PRO A 185 -9.56 -19.80 6.36
C PRO A 185 -8.38 -19.67 5.39
N ALA A 186 -8.63 -19.43 4.10
CA ALA A 186 -7.57 -19.22 3.11
C ALA A 186 -6.91 -17.84 3.29
N ALA A 187 -7.69 -16.79 3.55
CA ALA A 187 -7.18 -15.45 3.81
C ALA A 187 -6.42 -15.34 5.15
N LEU A 188 -6.86 -16.05 6.18
CA LEU A 188 -6.26 -16.11 7.51
C LEU A 188 -5.04 -17.02 7.54
N GLN A 189 -4.98 -18.11 6.79
CA GLN A 189 -3.73 -18.88 6.66
C GLN A 189 -2.63 -18.00 6.05
N THR A 190 -2.98 -17.20 5.06
CA THR A 190 -2.07 -16.23 4.44
C THR A 190 -1.79 -15.02 5.35
N ALA A 191 -2.69 -14.61 6.25
CA ALA A 191 -2.49 -13.47 7.17
C ALA A 191 -1.85 -13.86 8.53
N ALA A 192 -2.10 -15.07 9.05
CA ALA A 192 -1.58 -15.58 10.31
C ALA A 192 -0.10 -15.93 10.23
N ALA A 193 0.40 -16.30 9.04
CA ALA A 193 1.84 -16.39 8.77
C ALA A 193 2.59 -15.06 8.97
N TRP A 194 1.87 -13.95 9.19
CA TRP A 194 2.37 -12.58 9.27
C TRP A 194 2.06 -11.91 10.62
N GLY A 195 1.65 -12.68 11.63
CA GLY A 195 1.39 -12.16 12.97
C GLY A 195 0.15 -11.27 13.09
N TYR A 196 -0.72 -11.24 12.08
CA TYR A 196 -2.00 -10.53 12.14
C TYR A 196 -2.98 -11.33 13.01
N ALA A 197 -3.16 -10.92 14.27
CA ALA A 197 -4.24 -11.43 15.11
C ALA A 197 -5.51 -10.62 14.79
N PRO A 198 -6.56 -11.23 14.21
CA PRO A 198 -7.84 -10.56 14.15
C PRO A 198 -8.34 -10.31 15.58
N ALA A 199 -8.71 -9.07 15.88
CA ALA A 199 -9.39 -8.72 17.13
C ALA A 199 -10.79 -9.34 17.19
#